data_AF-A0A956SUK8-F1
#
_entry.id   AF-A0A956SUK8-F1
#
_cell.length_a   1.000
_cell.length_b   1.000
_cell.length_c   1.000
_cell.angle_alpha   90.00
_cell.angle_beta   90.00
_cell.angle_gamma   90.00
#
_symmetry.space_group_name_H-M   'P 1'
#
loop_
_entity.id
_entity.type
_entity.pdbx_description
1 polymer ?
#
loop_
_entity_poly.entity_id
_entity_poly.type
_entity_poly.pdbx_seq_one_letter_code
_entity_poly.pdbx_strand_id
1 'polypeptide(L)'
;STALRNLEGFARYKAGDLPGALAIFESLAEREPDFVLGWVNRALTLERLGRSPEADAALAHAFSLAPRHPTALYASGALRCLRGDAEGCAARVMEAVAAGYRAWRYIESDPDTAPARALAHYAAFLRSAGARDD
;
A
#
# COMPACT_ATOMS: atom_id res chain seq x y z
N SER A 1 7.65 10.21 18.00
CA SER A 1 8.54 9.33 17.22
C SER A 1 8.02 9.21 15.79
N THR A 2 8.85 8.76 14.86
CA THR A 2 8.51 8.48 13.45
C THR A 2 7.28 7.59 13.33
N ALA A 3 7.25 6.51 14.13
CA ALA A 3 6.12 5.58 14.18
C ALA A 3 4.80 6.26 14.57
N LEU A 4 4.79 7.12 15.60
CA LEU A 4 3.57 7.83 16.02
C LEU A 4 3.05 8.77 14.93
N ARG A 5 3.94 9.52 14.28
CA ARG A 5 3.55 10.38 13.15
C ARG A 5 3.03 9.57 11.97
N ASN A 6 3.65 8.44 11.66
CA ASN A 6 3.17 7.56 10.61
C ASN A 6 1.76 7.03 10.90
N LEU A 7 1.49 6.66 12.16
CA LEU A 7 0.16 6.25 12.59
C LEU A 7 -0.85 7.40 12.52
N GLU A 8 -0.47 8.62 12.89
CA GLU A 8 -1.32 9.81 12.75
C GLU A 8 -1.68 10.07 11.28
N GLY A 9 -0.69 10.07 10.39
CA GLY A 9 -0.90 10.23 8.94
C GLY A 9 -1.81 9.14 8.40
N PHE A 10 -1.61 7.89 8.81
CA PHE A 10 -2.44 6.77 8.39
C PHE A 10 -3.88 6.89 8.92
N ALA A 11 -4.07 7.37 10.15
CA ALA A 11 -5.40 7.63 10.70
C ALA A 11 -6.14 8.70 9.89
N ARG A 12 -5.46 9.79 9.50
CA ARG A 12 -6.04 10.83 8.62
C ARG A 12 -6.37 10.29 7.24
N TYR A 13 -5.49 9.47 6.66
CA TYR A 13 -5.75 8.78 5.39
C TYR A 13 -7.03 7.94 5.47
N LYS A 14 -7.18 7.14 6.53
CA LYS A 14 -8.38 6.31 6.74
C LYS A 14 -9.64 7.16 6.99
N ALA A 15 -9.50 8.34 7.58
CA ALA A 15 -10.58 9.29 7.76
C ALA A 15 -10.95 10.08 6.49
N GLY A 16 -10.19 9.93 5.40
CA GLY A 16 -10.41 10.67 4.15
C GLY A 16 -9.82 12.08 4.12
N ASP A 17 -9.15 12.52 5.19
CA ASP A 17 -8.33 13.74 5.20
C ASP A 17 -7.02 13.48 4.45
N LEU A 18 -7.13 13.31 3.13
CA LEU A 18 -6.00 13.04 2.25
C LEU A 18 -4.99 14.22 2.23
N PRO A 19 -5.41 15.50 2.20
CA PRO A 19 -4.46 16.61 2.30
C PRO A 19 -3.69 16.62 3.63
N GLY A 20 -4.35 16.39 4.76
CA GLY A 20 -3.70 16.34 6.06
C GLY A 20 -2.79 15.11 6.22
N ALA A 21 -3.19 13.96 5.68
CA ALA A 21 -2.34 12.77 5.61
C ALA A 21 -1.08 13.03 4.78
N LEU A 22 -1.24 13.65 3.61
CA LEU A 22 -0.13 13.96 2.70
C LEU A 22 0.89 14.87 3.37
N ALA A 23 0.46 15.94 4.05
CA ALA A 23 1.35 16.85 4.76
C ALA A 23 2.20 16.12 5.82
N ILE A 24 1.62 15.14 6.52
CA ILE A 24 2.36 14.31 7.48
C ILE A 24 3.40 13.44 6.76
N PHE A 25 3.01 12.78 5.66
CA PHE A 25 3.92 11.89 4.94
C PHE A 25 5.02 12.64 4.18
N GLU A 26 4.76 13.85 3.69
CA GLU A 26 5.78 14.74 3.14
C GLU A 26 6.80 15.16 4.22
N SER A 27 6.31 15.56 5.39
CA SER A 27 7.20 15.87 6.52
C SER A 27 8.03 14.66 6.98
N LEU A 28 7.45 13.45 6.95
CA LEU A 28 8.21 12.23 7.23
C LEU A 28 9.27 11.94 6.17
N ALA A 29 8.93 12.10 4.89
CA ALA A 29 9.86 11.89 3.77
C ALA A 29 11.04 12.87 3.79
N GLU A 30 10.81 14.12 4.22
CA GLU A 30 11.88 15.13 4.37
C GLU A 30 12.80 14.83 5.56
N ARG A 31 12.22 14.42 6.69
CA ARG A 31 12.96 14.27 7.95
C ARG A 31 13.66 12.92 8.07
N GLU A 32 13.02 11.87 7.59
CA GLU A 32 13.49 10.49 7.68
C GLU A 32 13.39 9.84 6.29
N PRO A 33 14.28 10.24 5.36
CA PRO A 33 14.20 9.82 3.96
C PRO A 33 14.42 8.32 3.76
N ASP A 34 14.95 7.60 4.75
CA ASP A 34 15.13 6.15 4.78
C ASP A 34 13.93 5.39 5.37
N PHE A 35 12.91 6.09 5.87
CA PHE A 35 11.70 5.48 6.44
C PHE A 35 10.73 5.02 5.35
N VAL A 36 10.87 3.77 4.92
CA VAL A 36 10.10 3.15 3.82
C VAL A 36 8.58 3.35 3.95
N LEU A 37 7.99 3.19 5.14
CA LEU A 37 6.54 3.30 5.32
C LEU A 37 6.02 4.71 5.07
N GLY A 38 6.83 5.75 5.31
CA GLY A 38 6.47 7.13 5.01
C GLY A 38 6.27 7.33 3.51
N TRP A 39 7.21 6.82 2.70
CA TRP A 39 7.12 6.82 1.23
C TRP A 39 5.95 5.99 0.70
N VAL A 40 5.71 4.81 1.28
CA VAL A 40 4.58 3.96 0.92
C VAL A 40 3.25 4.68 1.15
N ASN A 41 3.06 5.25 2.33
CA ASN A 41 1.81 5.93 2.66
C ASN A 41 1.65 7.25 1.89
N ARG A 42 2.76 7.94 1.57
CA ARG A 42 2.77 9.07 0.64
C ARG A 42 2.25 8.65 -0.73
N ALA A 43 2.74 7.55 -1.29
CA ALA A 43 2.33 7.05 -2.60
C ALA A 43 0.82 6.73 -2.64
N LEU A 44 0.30 6.01 -1.65
CA LEU A 44 -1.13 5.71 -1.54
C LEU A 44 -1.99 6.97 -1.46
N THR A 45 -1.54 7.96 -0.67
CA THR A 45 -2.26 9.23 -0.49
C THR A 45 -2.27 10.05 -1.77
N LEU A 46 -1.11 10.15 -2.45
CA LEU A 46 -0.99 10.84 -3.74
C LEU A 46 -1.85 10.21 -4.82
N GLU A 47 -1.90 8.88 -4.88
CA GLU A 47 -2.74 8.18 -5.87
C GLU A 47 -4.23 8.50 -5.68
N ARG A 48 -4.72 8.47 -4.43
CA ARG A 48 -6.11 8.85 -4.13
C ARG A 48 -6.43 10.31 -4.42
N LEU A 49 -5.42 11.19 -4.38
CA LEU A 49 -5.54 12.59 -4.77
C LEU A 49 -5.45 12.78 -6.30
N GLY A 50 -5.28 11.72 -7.08
CA GLY A 50 -5.11 11.79 -8.55
C GLY A 50 -3.73 12.26 -9.00
N ARG A 51 -2.75 12.27 -8.09
CA ARG A 51 -1.37 12.73 -8.35
C ARG A 51 -0.47 11.54 -8.72
N SER A 52 -0.88 10.75 -9.71
CA SER A 52 -0.25 9.46 -10.03
C SER A 52 1.25 9.52 -10.36
N PRO A 53 1.78 10.51 -11.10
CA PRO A 53 3.23 10.58 -11.37
C PRO A 53 4.08 10.71 -10.09
N GLU A 54 3.56 11.42 -9.10
CA GLU A 54 4.26 11.64 -7.84
C GLU A 54 4.08 10.45 -6.90
N ALA A 55 2.94 9.75 -6.99
CA ALA A 55 2.73 8.47 -6.34
C ALA A 55 3.75 7.43 -6.82
N ASP A 56 3.98 7.36 -8.13
CA ASP A 56 4.99 6.48 -8.74
C ASP A 56 6.40 6.85 -8.28
N ALA A 57 6.73 8.14 -8.21
CA ALA A 57 8.02 8.60 -7.68
C ALA A 57 8.21 8.20 -6.21
N ALA A 58 7.20 8.41 -5.36
CA ALA A 58 7.25 8.03 -3.95
C ALA A 58 7.41 6.50 -3.77
N LEU A 59 6.71 5.71 -4.59
CA LEU A 59 6.83 4.26 -4.57
C LEU A 59 8.20 3.78 -5.09
N ALA A 60 8.76 4.44 -6.12
CA ALA A 60 10.10 4.17 -6.61
C ALA A 60 11.17 4.44 -5.53
N HIS A 61 11.01 5.49 -4.74
CA HIS A 61 11.85 5.74 -3.56
C HIS A 61 11.71 4.64 -2.50
N ALA A 62 10.50 4.18 -2.19
CA ALA A 62 10.31 3.06 -1.26
C ALA A 62 11.04 1.79 -1.74
N PHE A 63 10.99 1.49 -3.05
CA PHE A 63 11.67 0.35 -3.64
C PHE A 63 13.19 0.53 -3.73
N SER A 64 13.71 1.73 -3.90
CA SER A 64 15.17 1.95 -3.90
C SER A 64 15.78 1.70 -2.53
N LEU A 65 15.04 2.00 -1.45
CA LEU A 65 15.43 1.70 -0.08
C LEU A 65 15.31 0.21 0.23
N ALA A 66 14.21 -0.42 -0.20
CA ALA A 66 13.93 -1.82 0.09
C ALA A 66 13.14 -2.49 -1.05
N PRO A 67 13.84 -3.09 -2.04
CA PRO A 67 13.22 -3.61 -3.28
C PRO A 67 12.15 -4.69 -3.07
N ARG A 68 12.24 -5.44 -1.96
CA ARG A 68 11.30 -6.52 -1.62
C ARG A 68 10.49 -6.21 -0.35
N HIS A 69 10.35 -4.94 0.03
CA HIS A 69 9.60 -4.58 1.22
C HIS A 69 8.12 -4.99 1.07
N PRO A 70 7.57 -5.84 1.95
CA PRO A 70 6.24 -6.42 1.73
C PRO A 70 5.14 -5.37 1.64
N THR A 71 5.18 -4.33 2.48
CA THR A 71 4.20 -3.23 2.44
C THR A 71 4.32 -2.36 1.19
N ALA A 72 5.52 -2.23 0.60
CA ALA A 72 5.69 -1.47 -0.64
C ALA A 72 5.15 -2.24 -1.85
N LEU A 73 5.37 -3.56 -1.89
CA LEU A 73 4.73 -4.44 -2.87
C LEU A 73 3.20 -4.41 -2.77
N TYR A 74 2.66 -4.43 -1.54
CA TYR A 74 1.22 -4.29 -1.33
C TYR A 74 0.70 -2.95 -1.86
N ALA A 75 1.36 -1.84 -1.51
CA ALA A 75 0.96 -0.52 -1.98
C ALA A 75 1.06 -0.39 -3.51
N SER A 76 2.06 -0.99 -4.14
CA SER A 76 2.13 -1.09 -5.60
C SER A 76 0.91 -1.79 -6.19
N GLY A 77 0.46 -2.88 -5.57
CA GLY A 77 -0.79 -3.56 -5.95
C GLY A 77 -2.02 -2.68 -5.78
N ALA A 78 -2.13 -1.98 -4.64
CA ALA A 78 -3.24 -1.07 -4.39
C ALA A 78 -3.31 0.08 -5.42
N LEU A 79 -2.18 0.69 -5.77
CA LEU A 79 -2.09 1.70 -6.85
C LEU A 79 -2.61 1.15 -8.18
N ARG A 80 -2.23 -0.07 -8.55
CA ARG A 80 -2.73 -0.73 -9.77
C ARG A 80 -4.23 -0.94 -9.75
N CYS A 81 -4.77 -1.39 -8.62
CA CYS A 81 -6.22 -1.54 -8.47
C CYS A 81 -6.95 -0.19 -8.61
N LEU A 82 -6.45 0.88 -7.96
CA LEU A 82 -7.03 2.23 -8.08
C LEU A 82 -7.03 2.75 -9.52
N ARG A 83 -6.07 2.29 -10.34
CA ARG A 83 -5.93 2.60 -11.77
C ARG A 83 -6.71 1.65 -12.69
N GLY A 84 -7.46 0.69 -12.13
CA GLY A 84 -8.25 -0.27 -12.89
C GLY A 84 -7.50 -1.52 -13.39
N ASP A 85 -6.21 -1.68 -13.03
CA ASP A 85 -5.40 -2.87 -13.35
C ASP A 85 -5.60 -3.94 -12.27
N ALA A 86 -6.74 -4.64 -12.31
CA ALA A 86 -7.08 -5.68 -11.34
C ALA A 86 -6.12 -6.88 -11.38
N GLU A 87 -5.67 -7.27 -12.57
CA GLU A 87 -4.71 -8.38 -12.77
C GLU A 87 -3.33 -8.03 -12.16
N GLY A 88 -2.79 -6.86 -12.49
CA GLY A 88 -1.53 -6.40 -11.91
C GLY A 88 -1.62 -6.16 -10.40
N CYS A 89 -2.78 -5.73 -9.91
CA CYS A 89 -3.07 -5.64 -8.48
C CYS A 89 -2.98 -7.00 -7.79
N ALA A 90 -3.70 -8.02 -8.29
CA ALA A 90 -3.63 -9.38 -7.77
C ALA A 90 -2.18 -9.91 -7.77
N ALA A 91 -1.47 -9.72 -8.90
CA ALA A 91 -0.09 -10.16 -9.03
C ALA A 91 0.84 -9.53 -7.96
N ARG A 92 0.73 -8.21 -7.72
CA ARG A 92 1.55 -7.54 -6.69
C ARG A 92 1.16 -7.88 -5.27
N VAL A 93 -0.12 -8.06 -4.97
CA VAL A 93 -0.54 -8.47 -3.63
C VAL A 93 -0.05 -9.89 -3.33
N MET A 94 -0.12 -10.82 -4.30
CA MET A 94 0.45 -12.15 -4.15
C MET A 94 1.97 -12.12 -3.91
N GLU A 95 2.68 -11.24 -4.63
CA GLU A 95 4.13 -11.03 -4.41
C GLU A 95 4.41 -10.45 -3.01
N ALA A 96 3.62 -9.49 -2.54
CA ALA A 96 3.73 -8.93 -1.20
C ALA A 96 3.60 -10.00 -0.11
N VAL A 97 2.63 -10.91 -0.26
CA VAL A 97 2.43 -12.05 0.64
C VAL A 97 3.63 -12.97 0.63
N ALA A 98 4.11 -13.33 -0.56
CA ALA A 98 5.30 -14.17 -0.72
C ALA A 98 6.54 -13.52 -0.09
N ALA A 99 6.62 -12.19 -0.07
CA ALA A 99 7.68 -11.42 0.57
C ALA A 99 7.53 -11.30 2.10
N GLY A 100 6.39 -11.68 2.69
CA GLY A 100 6.19 -11.63 4.14
C GLY A 100 5.07 -10.70 4.62
N TYR A 101 4.24 -10.16 3.73
CA TYR A 101 3.08 -9.37 4.14
C TYR A 101 2.05 -10.30 4.79
N ARG A 102 1.60 -9.98 6.01
CA ARG A 102 0.74 -10.85 6.84
C ARG A 102 -0.52 -10.15 7.38
N ALA A 103 -0.84 -8.95 6.90
CA ALA A 103 -2.06 -8.26 7.34
C ALA A 103 -3.31 -8.83 6.63
N TRP A 104 -3.67 -10.08 6.89
CA TRP A 104 -4.72 -10.77 6.12
C TRP A 104 -6.09 -10.11 6.20
N ARG A 105 -6.52 -9.80 7.41
CA ARG A 105 -7.77 -9.06 7.62
C ARG A 105 -7.81 -7.77 6.80
N TYR A 106 -6.65 -7.12 6.63
CA TYR A 106 -6.55 -5.93 5.79
C TYR A 106 -6.71 -6.29 4.30
N ILE A 107 -6.01 -7.29 3.78
CA ILE A 107 -6.12 -7.73 2.37
C ILE A 107 -7.56 -8.10 1.98
N GLU A 108 -8.27 -8.78 2.87
CA GLU A 108 -9.64 -9.26 2.60
C GLU A 108 -10.67 -8.13 2.64
N SER A 109 -10.43 -7.09 3.45
CA SER A 109 -11.38 -6.01 3.68
C SER A 109 -11.02 -4.68 3.03
N ASP A 110 -9.81 -4.52 2.48
CA ASP A 110 -9.38 -3.28 1.86
C ASP A 110 -10.27 -2.98 0.64
N PRO A 111 -11.01 -1.86 0.63
CA PRO A 111 -11.82 -1.48 -0.52
C PRO A 111 -10.96 -1.16 -1.74
N ASP A 112 -9.71 -0.71 -1.57
CA ASP A 112 -8.84 -0.32 -2.68
C ASP A 112 -8.43 -1.53 -3.52
N THR A 113 -8.30 -2.70 -2.89
CA THR A 113 -7.95 -3.95 -3.59
C THR A 113 -9.17 -4.81 -3.93
N ALA A 114 -10.39 -4.31 -3.69
CA ALA A 114 -11.63 -5.03 -3.95
C ALA A 114 -11.78 -5.52 -5.39
N PRO A 115 -11.42 -4.75 -6.44
CA PRO A 115 -11.55 -5.21 -7.81
C PRO A 115 -10.77 -6.50 -8.10
N ALA A 116 -9.59 -6.69 -7.50
CA ALA A 116 -8.81 -7.90 -7.68
C ALA A 116 -9.50 -9.14 -7.11
N ARG A 117 -10.30 -9.01 -6.04
CA ARG A 117 -11.04 -10.13 -5.40
C ARG A 117 -12.08 -10.77 -6.31
N ALA A 118 -12.51 -10.10 -7.38
CA ALA A 118 -13.39 -10.69 -8.38
C ALA A 118 -12.67 -11.72 -9.29
N LEU A 119 -11.33 -11.72 -9.33
CA LEU A 119 -10.55 -12.63 -10.13
C LEU A 119 -10.53 -14.02 -9.48
N ALA A 120 -10.93 -15.05 -10.23
CA ALA A 120 -11.07 -16.41 -9.70
C ALA A 120 -9.75 -16.96 -9.10
N HIS A 121 -8.62 -16.70 -9.77
CA HIS A 121 -7.30 -17.16 -9.30
C HIS A 121 -6.88 -16.46 -8.00
N TYR A 122 -7.14 -15.16 -7.87
CA TYR A 122 -6.80 -14.40 -6.68
C TYR A 122 -7.73 -14.76 -5.51
N ALA A 123 -9.03 -14.94 -5.76
CA ALA A 123 -9.96 -15.43 -4.75
C ALA A 123 -9.58 -16.82 -4.24
N ALA A 124 -9.12 -17.72 -5.13
CA ALA A 124 -8.60 -19.03 -4.74
C ALA A 124 -7.32 -18.91 -3.90
N PHE A 125 -6.40 -18.02 -4.28
CA PHE A 125 -5.21 -17.72 -3.51
C PHE A 125 -5.56 -17.26 -2.08
N LEU A 126 -6.46 -16.28 -1.91
CA LEU A 126 -6.85 -15.78 -0.59
C LEU A 126 -7.41 -16.87 0.31
N ARG A 127 -8.30 -17.73 -0.20
CA ARG A 127 -8.82 -18.88 0.57
C ARG A 127 -7.72 -19.83 1.05
N SER A 128 -6.70 -20.05 0.21
CA SER A 128 -5.59 -20.95 0.54
C SER A 128 -4.58 -20.32 1.52
N ALA A 129 -4.41 -19.00 1.46
CA ALA A 129 -3.41 -18.28 2.22
C ALA A 129 -3.93 -17.85 3.59
N GLY A 130 -5.19 -17.41 3.69
CA GLY A 130 -5.84 -17.05 4.95
C GLY A 130 -5.97 -18.22 5.92
N ALA A 131 -6.26 -19.42 5.40
CA ALA A 131 -6.35 -20.66 6.21
C ALA A 131 -5.03 -21.11 6.86
N ARG A 132 -3.91 -20.41 6.61
CA ARG A 132 -2.58 -20.74 7.17
C ARG A 132 -2.20 -19.90 8.39
N ASP A 133 -2.94 -18.84 8.67
CA ASP A 133 -2.65 -17.90 9.75
C ASP A 133 -3.68 -17.98 10.90
N ASP A 134 -4.64 -18.91 10.82
CA ASP A 134 -5.55 -19.34 11.90
C ASP A 134 -5.01 -20.57 12.65
#